data_AF-A0A2P8D0G1-F1
#
_entry.id   AF-A0A2P8D0G1-F1
#
_cell.length_a   1.000
_cell.length_b   1.000
_cell.length_c   1.000
_cell.angle_alpha   90.00
_cell.angle_beta   90.00
_cell.angle_gamma   90.00
#
_symmetry.space_group_name_H-M   'P 1'
#
loop_
_entity.id
_entity.type
_entity.pdbx_description
1 polymer ?
#
loop_
_entity_poly.entity_id
_entity_poly.type
_entity_poly.pdbx_seq_one_letter_code
_entity_poly.pdbx_strand_id
1 'polypeptide(L)'
;MKKYVFPVIIAAMAGAFSLAQAQQRKAQPTLQKAEPKKKIIHKGKAFLSDGKTGSGKISKKAFDSLIAYPLIAKDSLGREHKVIGYTFSYSERGLYEDSMGTPRIMADFYSTESEGGQLPAFWLQNIRERSKGGDTAYFDQVISKYTDTGKSFFYAEPIKLIITE
;
A
#
# COMPACT_ATOMS: atom_id res chain seq x y z
N MET A 1 0.96 31.71 -78.28
CA MET A 1 1.31 32.60 -77.16
C MET A 1 0.38 32.28 -75.98
N LYS A 2 0.93 32.20 -74.77
CA LYS A 2 0.24 31.90 -73.50
C LYS A 2 -0.76 33.00 -73.09
N LYS A 3 -1.86 32.62 -72.40
CA LYS A 3 -2.48 33.19 -71.16
C LYS A 3 -3.95 32.71 -71.04
N TYR A 4 -4.31 31.86 -70.06
CA TYR A 4 -5.06 32.16 -68.81
C TYR A 4 -6.41 32.90 -69.06
N VAL A 5 -7.62 32.49 -68.61
CA VAL A 5 -8.14 32.19 -67.24
C VAL A 5 -9.53 31.47 -67.34
N PHE A 6 -9.85 30.68 -66.29
CA PHE A 6 -11.06 29.93 -65.86
C PHE A 6 -12.49 30.51 -66.11
N PRO A 7 -13.57 29.67 -66.14
CA PRO A 7 -14.32 29.29 -64.90
C PRO A 7 -14.83 27.81 -64.84
N VAL A 8 -14.64 27.12 -63.70
CA VAL A 8 -15.64 26.75 -62.65
C VAL A 8 -16.80 25.86 -63.14
N ILE A 9 -16.78 24.57 -62.76
CA ILE A 9 -18.00 23.79 -62.45
C ILE A 9 -17.76 22.94 -61.19
N ILE A 10 -18.69 23.11 -60.26
CA ILE A 10 -18.87 22.43 -58.98
C ILE A 10 -19.38 21.00 -59.24
N ALA A 11 -18.74 19.99 -58.66
CA ALA A 11 -19.32 18.67 -58.49
C ALA A 11 -19.47 18.36 -57.00
N ALA A 12 -20.73 18.16 -56.62
CA ALA A 12 -21.19 17.89 -55.28
C ALA A 12 -20.78 16.48 -54.79
N MET A 13 -20.76 16.39 -53.46
CA MET A 13 -20.35 15.25 -52.66
C MET A 13 -21.16 13.98 -52.92
N ALA A 14 -20.50 12.82 -52.84
CA ALA A 14 -21.08 11.63 -52.27
C ALA A 14 -19.99 10.66 -51.77
N GLY A 15 -20.04 10.33 -50.49
CA GLY A 15 -19.54 9.05 -49.98
C GLY A 15 -18.12 9.03 -49.41
N ALA A 16 -17.97 9.37 -48.12
CA ALA A 16 -16.91 8.80 -47.28
C ALA A 16 -17.19 8.96 -45.77
N PHE A 17 -18.42 8.72 -45.32
CA PHE A 17 -18.73 8.57 -43.88
C PHE A 17 -19.10 7.11 -43.60
N SER A 18 -18.12 6.21 -43.54
CA SER A 18 -18.38 4.88 -42.97
C SER A 18 -17.14 4.14 -42.44
N LEU A 19 -15.93 4.48 -42.84
CA LEU A 19 -14.75 3.69 -42.44
C LEU A 19 -14.06 4.14 -41.14
N ALA A 20 -14.36 5.34 -40.62
CA ALA A 20 -13.70 5.86 -39.41
C ALA A 20 -14.29 5.34 -38.07
N GLN A 21 -15.53 4.84 -38.05
CA GLN A 21 -16.17 4.36 -36.80
C GLN A 21 -15.94 2.86 -36.51
N ALA A 22 -15.42 2.09 -37.47
CA ALA A 22 -15.20 0.65 -37.28
C ALA A 22 -13.88 0.34 -36.53
N GLN A 23 -12.89 1.25 -36.56
CA GLN A 23 -11.58 1.03 -35.92
C GLN A 23 -11.50 1.46 -34.45
N GLN A 24 -12.46 2.24 -33.93
CA GLN A 24 -12.47 2.66 -32.52
C GLN A 24 -13.17 1.66 -31.57
N ARG A 25 -13.75 0.56 -32.08
CA ARG A 25 -14.44 -0.45 -31.25
C ARG A 25 -13.52 -1.56 -30.71
N LYS A 26 -12.22 -1.58 -31.00
CA LYS A 26 -11.29 -2.61 -30.54
C LYS A 26 -10.19 -2.05 -29.65
N ALA A 27 -10.56 -1.55 -28.46
CA ALA A 27 -9.74 -1.56 -27.24
C ALA A 27 -10.47 -0.78 -26.12
N GLN A 28 -11.70 -1.19 -25.78
CA GLN A 28 -12.14 -0.93 -24.41
C GLN A 28 -11.49 -2.02 -23.55
N PRO A 29 -10.70 -1.67 -22.51
CA PRO A 29 -10.26 -2.64 -21.54
C PRO A 29 -11.54 -3.25 -20.96
N THR A 30 -11.79 -4.52 -21.26
CA THR A 30 -12.79 -5.29 -20.51
C THR A 30 -12.35 -5.20 -19.06
N LEU A 31 -13.14 -4.50 -18.24
CA LEU A 31 -13.00 -4.53 -16.79
C LEU A 31 -13.08 -5.99 -16.39
N GLN A 32 -11.92 -6.64 -16.24
CA GLN A 32 -11.84 -7.96 -15.66
C GLN A 32 -12.49 -7.82 -14.29
N LYS A 33 -13.65 -8.45 -14.15
CA LYS A 33 -14.38 -8.52 -12.90
C LYS A 33 -13.39 -9.08 -11.88
N ALA A 34 -12.90 -8.22 -10.98
CA ALA A 34 -11.91 -8.59 -10.00
C ALA A 34 -12.41 -9.86 -9.29
N GLU A 35 -11.62 -10.93 -9.35
CA GLU A 35 -11.95 -12.14 -8.62
C GLU A 35 -12.14 -11.78 -7.15
N PRO A 36 -13.18 -12.30 -6.48
CA PRO A 36 -13.44 -11.96 -5.10
C PRO A 36 -12.23 -12.35 -4.26
N LYS A 37 -11.51 -11.33 -3.73
CA LYS A 37 -10.34 -11.54 -2.87
C LYS A 37 -10.74 -12.47 -1.73
N LYS A 38 -10.13 -13.66 -1.70
CA LYS A 38 -10.38 -14.67 -0.66
C LYS A 38 -10.17 -14.02 0.70
N LYS A 39 -11.21 -14.01 1.54
CA LYS A 39 -11.16 -13.38 2.86
C LYS A 39 -10.07 -14.04 3.72
N ILE A 40 -9.11 -13.24 4.18
CA ILE A 40 -8.06 -13.71 5.09
C ILE A 40 -8.70 -14.08 6.42
N ILE A 41 -8.46 -15.30 6.88
CA ILE A 41 -8.88 -15.77 8.20
C ILE A 41 -7.67 -15.69 9.13
N HIS A 42 -7.74 -14.80 10.11
CA HIS A 42 -6.72 -14.66 11.14
C HIS A 42 -6.87 -15.76 12.20
N LYS A 43 -5.77 -16.41 12.57
CA LYS A 43 -5.74 -17.52 13.54
C LYS A 43 -4.82 -17.24 14.75
N GLY A 44 -4.40 -15.99 14.91
CA GLY A 44 -3.53 -15.57 15.99
C GLY A 44 -3.39 -14.06 16.04
N LYS A 45 -2.64 -13.57 17.02
CA LYS A 45 -2.37 -12.14 17.24
C LYS A 45 -0.90 -11.84 17.01
N ALA A 46 -0.62 -10.72 16.36
CA ALA A 46 0.75 -10.24 16.19
C ALA A 46 1.10 -9.22 17.28
N PHE A 47 2.38 -9.21 17.64
CA PHE A 47 2.98 -8.32 18.63
C PHE A 47 4.34 -7.84 18.11
N LEU A 48 4.77 -6.68 18.60
CA LEU A 48 6.17 -6.28 18.52
C LEU A 48 7.06 -7.28 19.29
N SER A 49 8.38 -7.10 19.18
CA SER A 49 9.37 -8.05 19.67
C SER A 49 9.38 -8.29 21.19
N ASP A 50 8.69 -7.48 21.97
CA ASP A 50 8.49 -7.71 23.41
C ASP A 50 7.43 -8.79 23.70
N GLY A 51 6.73 -9.27 22.67
CA GLY A 51 5.67 -10.26 22.77
C GLY A 51 4.42 -9.76 23.51
N LYS A 52 4.29 -8.45 23.73
CA LYS A 52 3.23 -7.82 24.53
C LYS A 52 2.56 -6.66 23.80
N THR A 53 3.34 -5.85 23.09
CA THR A 53 2.85 -4.66 22.42
C THR A 53 2.17 -5.04 21.10
N GLY A 54 0.83 -5.03 21.10
CA GLY A 54 0.00 -5.21 19.90
C GLY A 54 -0.48 -3.87 19.33
N SER A 55 -1.71 -3.82 18.82
CA SER A 55 -2.32 -2.56 18.36
C SER A 55 -2.59 -1.59 19.50
N GLY A 56 -2.38 -0.28 19.27
CA GLY A 56 -2.68 0.75 20.26
C GLY A 56 -1.80 1.99 20.15
N LYS A 57 -1.62 2.67 21.28
CA LYS A 57 -0.70 3.81 21.42
C LYS A 57 0.67 3.31 21.89
N ILE A 58 1.74 3.93 21.41
CA ILE A 58 3.12 3.59 21.78
C ILE A 58 3.96 4.86 21.84
N SER A 59 4.80 5.03 22.86
CA SER A 59 5.72 6.17 22.91
C SER A 59 6.76 6.08 21.80
N LYS A 60 7.24 7.24 21.32
CA LYS A 60 8.28 7.29 20.28
C LYS A 60 9.50 6.44 20.65
N LYS A 61 9.96 6.54 21.90
CA LYS A 61 11.10 5.76 22.40
C LYS A 61 10.86 4.26 22.33
N ALA A 62 9.68 3.80 22.74
CA ALA A 62 9.34 2.38 22.70
C ALA A 62 9.19 1.90 21.25
N PHE A 63 8.55 2.70 20.40
CA PHE A 63 8.41 2.42 18.97
C PHE A 63 9.76 2.27 18.29
N ASP A 64 10.63 3.27 18.43
CA ASP A 64 11.96 3.25 17.83
C ASP A 64 12.75 2.04 18.30
N SER A 65 12.68 1.68 19.58
CA SER A 65 13.36 0.50 20.12
C SER A 65 12.84 -0.80 19.52
N LEU A 66 11.52 -1.01 19.52
CA LEU A 66 10.89 -2.29 19.20
C LEU A 66 10.79 -2.56 17.69
N ILE A 67 10.64 -1.53 16.86
CA ILE A 67 10.48 -1.69 15.41
C ILE A 67 11.75 -2.21 14.70
N ALA A 68 12.91 -2.17 15.36
CA ALA A 68 14.13 -2.77 14.81
C ALA A 68 14.12 -4.29 14.78
N TYR A 69 13.24 -4.92 15.56
CA TYR A 69 13.28 -6.35 15.77
C TYR A 69 12.15 -7.03 15.02
N PRO A 70 12.29 -8.34 14.71
CA PRO A 70 11.23 -9.09 14.08
C PRO A 70 9.96 -9.14 14.93
N LEU A 71 8.79 -9.16 14.28
CA LEU A 71 7.51 -9.37 14.96
C LEU A 71 7.38 -10.80 15.50
N ILE A 72 6.51 -10.96 16.50
CA ILE A 72 6.15 -12.25 17.09
C ILE A 72 4.64 -12.44 16.92
N ALA A 73 4.21 -13.66 16.60
CA ALA A 73 2.79 -14.03 16.58
C ALA A 73 2.48 -15.02 17.69
N LYS A 74 1.27 -14.95 18.26
CA LYS A 74 0.73 -15.94 19.19
C LYS A 74 -0.51 -16.60 18.59
N ASP A 75 -0.54 -17.93 18.58
CA ASP A 75 -1.73 -18.67 18.13
C ASP A 75 -2.87 -18.61 19.15
N SER A 76 -4.00 -19.26 18.85
CA SER A 76 -5.14 -19.34 19.76
C SER A 76 -4.85 -20.04 21.09
N LEU A 77 -3.75 -20.81 21.18
CA LEU A 77 -3.30 -21.50 22.37
C LEU A 77 -2.24 -20.68 23.15
N GLY A 78 -1.92 -19.47 22.67
CA GLY A 78 -0.93 -18.58 23.27
C GLY A 78 0.52 -18.95 22.97
N ARG A 79 0.77 -19.89 22.06
CA ARG A 79 2.12 -20.33 21.70
C ARG A 79 2.77 -19.33 20.76
N GLU A 80 4.04 -19.05 21.00
CA GLU A 80 4.80 -18.08 20.23
C GLU A 80 5.36 -18.67 18.93
N HIS A 81 5.22 -17.91 17.86
CA HIS A 81 5.60 -18.26 16.51
C HIS A 81 6.34 -17.09 15.85
N LYS A 82 7.38 -17.41 15.09
CA LYS A 82 8.14 -16.41 14.34
C LYS A 82 7.28 -15.86 13.20
N VAL A 83 7.20 -14.54 13.07
CA VAL A 83 6.64 -13.90 11.88
C VAL A 83 7.66 -14.00 10.75
N ILE A 84 7.22 -14.39 9.56
CA ILE A 84 8.09 -14.56 8.39
C ILE A 84 7.94 -13.41 7.40
N GLY A 85 6.83 -12.69 7.44
CA GLY A 85 6.56 -11.56 6.56
C GLY A 85 5.29 -10.81 6.97
N TYR A 86 5.19 -9.58 6.49
CA TYR A 86 4.07 -8.64 6.60
C TYR A 86 4.33 -7.51 5.61
N THR A 87 3.25 -6.88 5.19
CA THR A 87 3.28 -5.58 4.54
C THR A 87 3.30 -4.51 5.65
N PHE A 88 4.19 -3.55 5.53
CA PHE A 88 4.28 -2.40 6.42
C PHE A 88 3.76 -1.18 5.70
N SER A 89 2.91 -0.40 6.37
CA SER A 89 2.44 0.88 5.89
C SER A 89 2.66 1.95 6.95
N TYR A 90 3.18 3.10 6.54
CA TYR A 90 3.46 4.22 7.43
C TYR A 90 2.73 5.46 6.97
N SER A 91 1.99 6.06 7.89
CA SER A 91 1.29 7.33 7.72
C SER A 91 2.05 8.38 8.51
N GLU A 92 2.80 9.20 7.80
CA GLU A 92 3.57 10.30 8.37
C GLU A 92 2.76 11.59 8.25
N ARG A 93 2.61 12.33 9.35
CA ARG A 93 1.96 13.64 9.31
C ARG A 93 2.97 14.70 8.88
N GLY A 94 2.61 15.51 7.89
CA GLY A 94 3.39 16.67 7.45
C GLY A 94 2.57 17.96 7.54
N LEU A 95 3.26 19.09 7.60
CA LEU A 95 2.67 20.41 7.44
C LEU A 95 2.88 20.88 6.00
N TYR A 96 1.79 21.13 5.29
CA TYR A 96 1.77 21.51 3.89
C TYR A 96 1.01 22.81 3.71
N GLU A 97 1.29 23.56 2.66
CA GLU A 97 0.48 24.72 2.27
C GLU A 97 -0.57 24.28 1.26
N ASP A 98 -1.80 24.79 1.41
CA ASP A 98 -2.82 24.64 0.37
C ASP A 98 -2.62 25.65 -0.77
N SER A 99 -3.50 25.63 -1.77
CA SER A 99 -3.42 26.52 -2.93
C SER A 99 -3.54 28.02 -2.60
N MET A 100 -3.96 28.36 -1.37
CA MET A 100 -4.06 29.73 -0.87
C MET A 100 -2.91 30.09 0.08
N GLY A 101 -1.90 29.23 0.22
CA GLY A 101 -0.80 29.41 1.17
C GLY A 101 -1.18 29.15 2.62
N THR A 102 -2.32 28.51 2.89
CA THR A 102 -2.75 28.22 4.26
C THR A 102 -2.14 26.89 4.74
N PRO A 103 -1.44 26.87 5.88
CA PRO A 103 -0.89 25.63 6.42
C PRO A 103 -1.98 24.63 6.81
N ARG A 104 -1.83 23.38 6.37
CA ARG A 104 -2.70 22.23 6.67
C ARG A 104 -1.88 20.99 6.99
N ILE A 105 -2.38 20.19 7.94
CA ILE A 105 -1.80 18.89 8.27
C ILE A 105 -2.32 17.86 7.28
N MET A 106 -1.41 17.19 6.58
CA MET A 106 -1.73 16.07 5.68
C MET A 106 -0.91 14.84 6.07
N ALA A 107 -1.30 13.68 5.54
CA ALA A 107 -0.62 12.42 5.78
C ALA A 107 -0.01 11.89 4.49
N ASP A 108 1.29 11.60 4.52
CA ASP A 108 1.98 10.86 3.47
C ASP A 108 1.94 9.37 3.81
N PHE A 109 1.67 8.56 2.80
CA PHE A 109 1.57 7.12 2.95
C PHE A 109 2.73 6.44 2.23
N TYR A 110 3.42 5.60 2.98
CA TYR A 110 4.54 4.80 2.53
C TYR A 110 4.22 3.32 2.76
N SER A 111 4.72 2.43 1.90
CA SER A 111 4.56 1.00 2.11
C SER A 111 5.77 0.21 1.63
N THR A 112 6.08 -0.88 2.33
CA THR A 112 7.13 -1.84 1.98
C THR A 112 6.76 -3.21 2.50
N GLU A 113 7.30 -4.24 1.87
CA GLU A 113 7.29 -5.59 2.43
C GLU A 113 8.44 -5.75 3.43
N SER A 114 8.22 -6.62 4.43
CA SER A 114 9.27 -7.07 5.34
C SER A 114 9.96 -8.33 4.82
N GLU A 115 11.17 -8.58 5.33
CA GLU A 115 11.92 -9.80 5.05
C GLU A 115 12.21 -10.51 6.38
N GLY A 116 11.86 -11.81 6.47
CA GLY A 116 12.09 -12.60 7.69
C GLY A 116 11.37 -12.09 8.93
N GLY A 117 10.29 -11.32 8.75
CA GLY A 117 9.53 -10.67 9.81
C GLY A 117 10.14 -9.36 10.32
N GLN A 118 11.11 -8.77 9.61
CA GLN A 118 11.77 -7.52 9.98
C GLN A 118 11.70 -6.49 8.85
N LEU A 119 11.63 -5.21 9.20
CA LEU A 119 11.72 -4.14 8.23
C LEU A 119 13.11 -4.08 7.58
N PRO A 120 13.21 -3.78 6.27
CA PRO A 120 14.49 -3.53 5.64
C PRO A 120 15.26 -2.40 6.34
N ALA A 121 16.59 -2.52 6.45
CA ALA A 121 17.41 -1.60 7.22
C ALA A 121 17.25 -0.12 6.80
N PHE A 122 17.16 0.14 5.50
CA PHE A 122 16.91 1.49 4.97
C PHE A 122 15.57 2.06 5.47
N TRP A 123 14.50 1.27 5.46
CA TRP A 123 13.19 1.69 5.97
C TRP A 123 13.24 1.96 7.47
N LEU A 124 13.85 1.04 8.22
CA LEU A 124 14.01 1.17 9.66
C LEU A 124 14.74 2.47 10.04
N GLN A 125 15.82 2.80 9.34
CA GLN A 125 16.57 4.03 9.57
C GLN A 125 15.71 5.27 9.30
N ASN A 126 15.11 5.37 8.10
CA ASN A 126 14.29 6.51 7.71
C ASN A 126 13.12 6.76 8.67
N ILE A 127 12.44 5.68 9.08
CA ILE A 127 11.28 5.79 9.98
C ILE A 127 11.72 6.29 11.35
N ARG A 128 12.81 5.77 11.92
CA ARG A 128 13.30 6.19 13.25
C ARG A 128 13.72 7.66 13.29
N GLU A 129 14.33 8.14 12.21
CA GLU A 129 14.80 9.52 12.08
C GLU A 129 13.63 10.51 11.93
N ARG A 130 12.55 10.11 11.25
CA ARG A 130 11.44 11.00 10.90
C ARG A 130 10.19 10.81 11.76
N SER A 131 10.11 9.72 12.53
CA SER A 131 8.94 9.41 13.33
C SER A 131 8.65 10.52 14.33
N LYS A 132 7.37 10.78 14.55
CA LYS A 132 6.91 11.77 15.54
C LYS A 132 5.53 11.43 16.09
N GLY A 133 5.19 12.08 17.19
CA GLY A 133 3.88 11.97 17.81
C GLY A 133 2.76 12.28 16.81
N GLY A 134 1.77 11.40 16.74
CA GLY A 134 0.64 11.47 15.84
C GLY A 134 0.79 10.67 14.54
N ASP A 135 1.99 10.19 14.20
CA ASP A 135 2.19 9.29 13.06
C ASP A 135 1.58 7.91 13.35
N THR A 136 1.27 7.15 12.30
CA THR A 136 0.69 5.81 12.43
C THR A 136 1.50 4.79 11.66
N ALA A 137 1.90 3.71 12.33
CA ALA A 137 2.49 2.53 11.71
C ALA A 137 1.47 1.40 11.65
N TYR A 138 1.39 0.72 10.51
CA TYR A 138 0.47 -0.38 10.25
C TYR A 138 1.22 -1.58 9.72
N PHE A 139 0.93 -2.76 10.29
CA PHE A 139 1.49 -4.03 9.88
C PHE A 139 0.33 -4.90 9.43
N ASP A 140 0.20 -5.12 8.13
CA ASP A 140 -0.87 -5.90 7.53
C ASP A 140 -0.34 -7.20 6.91
N GLN A 141 -1.27 -8.10 6.64
CA GLN A 141 -0.96 -9.41 6.06
C GLN A 141 0.16 -10.13 6.82
N VAL A 142 0.10 -10.09 8.15
CA VAL A 142 1.14 -10.68 9.01
C VAL A 142 1.08 -12.20 8.90
N ILE A 143 2.13 -12.81 8.36
CA ILE A 143 2.22 -14.25 8.15
C ILE A 143 3.23 -14.83 9.15
N SER A 144 2.82 -15.90 9.83
CA SER A 144 3.67 -16.63 10.76
C SER A 144 3.69 -18.13 10.44
N LYS A 145 4.77 -18.78 10.85
CA LYS A 145 5.01 -20.21 10.67
C LYS A 145 4.76 -20.94 11.98
N TYR A 146 3.94 -22.01 11.96
CA TYR A 146 3.78 -22.87 13.12
C TYR A 146 5.10 -23.56 13.46
N THR A 147 5.54 -23.41 14.71
CA THR A 147 6.80 -23.97 15.22
C THR A 147 6.79 -25.50 15.18
N ASP A 148 5.64 -26.13 15.48
CA ASP A 148 5.55 -27.59 15.64
C ASP A 148 5.43 -28.36 14.33
N THR A 149 4.92 -27.72 13.26
CA THR A 149 4.56 -28.43 12.02
C THR A 149 5.43 -28.05 10.83
N GLY A 150 6.30 -27.03 10.95
CA GLY A 150 7.40 -26.74 10.02
C GLY A 150 7.03 -26.39 8.58
N LYS A 151 5.79 -26.61 8.13
CA LYS A 151 5.29 -26.40 6.76
C LYS A 151 3.91 -25.74 6.70
N SER A 152 3.31 -25.44 7.86
CA SER A 152 2.02 -24.74 7.94
C SER A 152 2.23 -23.29 8.37
N PHE A 153 1.51 -22.38 7.71
CA PHE A 153 1.50 -20.95 8.00
C PHE A 153 0.10 -20.52 8.42
N PHE A 154 0.03 -19.41 9.15
CA PHE A 154 -1.23 -18.75 9.46
C PHE A 154 -1.08 -17.24 9.39
N TYR A 155 -2.20 -16.58 9.15
CA TYR A 155 -2.28 -15.13 9.24
C TYR A 155 -2.58 -14.72 10.68
N ALA A 156 -1.80 -13.78 11.20
CA ALA A 156 -2.05 -13.13 12.46
C ALA A 156 -2.79 -11.81 12.24
N GLU A 157 -3.55 -11.36 13.24
CA GLU A 157 -4.22 -10.06 13.21
C GLU A 157 -3.22 -8.92 12.93
N PRO A 158 -3.63 -7.90 12.15
CA PRO A 158 -2.78 -6.76 11.84
C PRO A 158 -2.52 -5.91 13.10
N ILE A 159 -1.40 -5.19 13.09
CA ILE A 159 -1.02 -4.25 14.15
C ILE A 159 -1.22 -2.82 13.63
N LYS A 160 -1.93 -1.98 14.40
CA LYS A 160 -1.99 -0.53 14.20
C LYS A 160 -1.41 0.19 15.41
N LEU A 161 -0.34 0.92 15.20
CA LEU A 161 0.31 1.72 16.24
C LEU A 161 0.14 3.21 15.94
N ILE A 162 -0.32 3.96 16.93
CA ILE A 162 -0.31 5.42 16.91
C ILE A 162 0.85 5.86 17.81
N ILE A 163 1.82 6.54 17.21
CA ILE A 163 3.00 7.01 17.92
C ILE A 163 2.57 8.20 18.79
N THR A 164 2.93 8.15 20.06
CA THR A 164 2.79 9.26 21.00
C THR A 164 4.17 9.82 21.32
N GLU A 165 4.18 10.97 21.99
CA GLU A 165 5.41 11.59 22.50
C GLU A 165 6.23 10.61 23.36
#